data_AF-A0A0C3CNG2-F1
#
_entry.id   AF-A0A0C3CNG2-F1
#
_cell.length_a   1.000
_cell.length_b   1.000
_cell.length_c   1.000
_cell.angle_alpha   90.00
_cell.angle_beta   90.00
_cell.angle_gamma   90.00
#
_symmetry.space_group_name_H-M   'P 1'
#
loop_
_entity.id
_entity.type
_entity.pdbx_description
1 polymer ?
#
loop_
_entity_poly.entity_id
_entity_poly.type
_entity_poly.pdbx_seq_one_letter_code
_entity_poly.pdbx_strand_id
1 'polypeptide(L)' 'FQTITVKIHGSDHHVISYYTQEDVVSRRLRPVSSRFDIMSLGLPPQIFSLSDFRFPPRVETGEDGLLRIE' A
#
# COMPACT_ATOMS: atom_id res chain seq x y z
N PHE A 1 9.73 14.53 5.16
CA PHE A 1 8.45 13.80 5.25
C PHE A 1 8.07 13.35 3.85
N GLN A 2 7.33 12.26 3.74
CA GLN A 2 6.82 11.76 2.46
C GLN A 2 5.31 11.55 2.58
N THR A 3 4.57 11.84 1.51
CA THR A 3 3.12 11.72 1.49
C THR A 3 2.66 10.80 0.37
N ILE A 4 1.58 10.08 0.63
CA ILE A 4 0.82 9.38 -0.39
C ILE A 4 -0.67 9.66 -0.15
N THR A 5 -1.40 9.81 -1.25
CA THR A 5 -2.86 9.90 -1.26
C THR A 5 -3.39 8.71 -2.04
N VAL A 6 -4.35 7.99 -1.48
CA VAL A 6 -5.04 6.88 -2.15
C VAL A 6 -6.54 7.10 -2.06
N LYS A 7 -7.24 6.90 -3.17
CA LYS A 7 -8.70 6.95 -3.20
C LYS A 7 -9.26 5.57 -2.91
N ILE A 8 -9.98 5.44 -1.79
CA ILE A 8 -10.61 4.20 -1.34
C ILE A 8 -12.10 4.48 -1.14
N HIS A 9 -12.97 3.69 -1.78
CA HIS A 9 -14.42 3.91 -1.79
C HIS A 9 -14.80 5.36 -2.15
N GLY A 10 -14.13 5.94 -3.14
CA GLY A 10 -14.35 7.32 -3.60
C GLY A 10 -13.80 8.42 -2.67
N SER A 11 -13.31 8.06 -1.49
CA SER A 11 -12.78 9.01 -0.50
C SER A 11 -11.25 9.06 -0.53
N ASP A 12 -10.69 10.27 -0.40
CA ASP A 12 -9.24 10.46 -0.37
C ASP A 12 -8.68 10.16 1.02
N HIS A 13 -7.72 9.25 1.08
CA HIS A 13 -7.00 8.87 2.28
C HIS A 13 -5.56 9.34 2.16
N HIS A 14 -5.11 10.11 3.15
CA HIS A 14 -3.77 10.70 3.16
C HIS A 14 -2.92 10.02 4.22
N VAL A 15 -1.73 9.57 3.83
CA VAL A 15 -0.71 9.06 4.74
C VAL A 15 0.50 9.97 4.67
N ILE A 16 0.98 10.38 5.84
CA ILE A 16 2.18 11.21 5.98
C ILE A 16 3.19 10.42 6.82
N SER A 17 4.37 10.19 6.24
CA SER A 17 5.48 9.51 6.90
C SER A 17 6.57 10.50 7.28
N TYR A 18 7.03 10.41 8.52
CA TYR A 18 8.14 11.20 9.05
C TYR A 18 9.29 10.27 9.40
N TYR A 19 10.48 10.59 8.92
CA TYR A 19 11.71 9.88 9.24
C TYR A 19 12.90 10.81 9.00
N THR A 20 14.00 10.55 9.70
CA THR A 20 15.30 11.15 9.36
C THR A 20 16.12 10.18 8.50
N GLN A 21 17.11 10.71 7.78
CA GLN A 21 18.01 9.83 7.02
C GLN A 21 18.81 8.90 7.93
N GLU A 22 19.16 9.34 9.13
CA GLU A 22 19.84 8.53 10.13
C GLU A 22 18.99 7.31 10.52
N ASP A 23 17.68 7.46 10.71
CA ASP A 23 16.79 6.35 11.09
C ASP A 23 16.74 5.24 10.03
N VAL A 24 16.90 5.60 8.76
CA VAL A 24 16.95 4.66 7.63
C VAL A 24 18.30 3.96 7.59
N VAL A 25 19.40 4.70 7.67
CA VAL A 25 20.77 4.16 7.60
C VAL A 25 21.08 3.26 8.80
N SER A 26 20.64 3.67 10.00
CA SER A 26 20.79 2.88 11.23
C SER A 26 19.77 1.75 11.37
N ARG A 27 18.86 1.58 10.40
CA ARG A 27 17.79 0.57 10.42
C ARG A 27 16.91 0.61 11.68
N ARG A 28 16.73 1.81 12.26
CA ARG A 28 15.77 2.03 13.35
C ARG A 28 14.33 1.88 12.87
N LEU A 29 14.09 2.17 11.58
CA LEU A 29 12.79 1.96 10.94
C LEU A 29 12.79 0.68 10.13
N ARG A 30 11.68 -0.07 10.25
CA ARG A 30 11.42 -1.26 9.45
C ARG A 30 10.46 -0.92 8.30
N PRO A 31 10.69 -1.44 7.09
CA PRO A 31 9.77 -1.22 5.98
C PRO A 31 8.44 -1.93 6.27
N VAL A 32 7.34 -1.39 5.74
CA VAL A 32 5.99 -1.99 5.87
C VAL A 32 5.97 -3.42 5.34
N SER A 33 6.75 -3.72 4.29
CA SER A 33 6.90 -5.07 3.73
C SER A 33 7.47 -6.11 4.70
N SER A 34 8.17 -5.69 5.76
CA SER A 34 8.66 -6.60 6.79
C SER A 34 7.61 -6.96 7.86
N ARG A 35 6.46 -6.29 7.86
CA ARG A 35 5.37 -6.50 8.80
C ARG A 35 4.32 -7.45 8.22
N PHE A 36 4.40 -8.71 8.61
CA PHE A 36 3.47 -9.75 8.16
C PHE A 36 2.01 -9.42 8.45
N ASP A 37 1.72 -8.80 9.59
CA ASP A 37 0.37 -8.41 9.98
C ASP A 37 -0.25 -7.36 9.06
N ILE A 38 0.57 -6.53 8.41
CA ILE A 38 0.12 -5.58 7.39
C ILE A 38 0.07 -6.25 6.02
N MET A 39 1.11 -7.00 5.66
CA MET A 39 1.21 -7.65 4.34
C MET A 39 0.21 -8.80 4.14
N SER A 40 -0.34 -9.35 5.22
CA SER A 40 -1.40 -10.36 5.16
C SER A 40 -2.80 -9.77 4.94
N LEU A 41 -2.94 -8.44 4.99
CA LEU A 41 -4.22 -7.80 4.69
C LEU A 41 -4.54 -7.96 3.20
N GLY A 42 -5.67 -8.60 2.92
CA GLY A 42 -6.21 -8.63 1.56
C GLY A 42 -6.57 -7.21 1.11
N LEU A 43 -6.15 -6.84 -0.10
CA LEU A 43 -6.48 -5.58 -0.74
C LEU A 43 -7.38 -5.85 -1.95
N PRO A 44 -8.72 -5.93 -1.77
CA PRO A 44 -9.63 -6.20 -2.87
C PRO A 44 -9.55 -5.05 -3.89
N PRO A 45 -9.28 -5.31 -5.18
CA PRO A 45 -9.11 -4.26 -6.19
C PRO A 45 -10.32 -3.33 -6.31
N GLN A 46 -11.52 -3.84 -6.00
CA GLN A 46 -12.80 -3.15 -6.11
C GLN A 46 -12.93 -1.92 -5.19
N ILE A 47 -12.15 -1.85 -4.11
CA ILE A 47 -12.19 -0.70 -3.19
C ILE A 47 -11.37 0.48 -3.72
N PHE A 48 -10.51 0.23 -4.70
CA PHE A 48 -9.59 1.22 -5.27
C PHE A 48 -10.08 1.71 -6.63
N SER A 49 -9.84 2.98 -6.91
CA SER A 49 -9.96 3.52 -8.27
C SER A 49 -8.64 3.28 -9.01
N LEU A 50 -8.47 2.11 -9.64
CA LEU A 50 -7.20 1.69 -10.26
C LEU A 50 -6.72 2.67 -11.36
N SER A 51 -7.65 3.38 -12.01
CA SER A 51 -7.35 4.40 -13.02
C SER A 51 -6.66 5.65 -12.47
N ASP A 52 -6.77 5.90 -11.17
CA ASP A 52 -6.18 7.10 -10.53
C ASP A 52 -4.70 6.89 -10.15
N PHE A 53 -4.21 5.66 -10.25
CA PHE A 53 -2.81 5.35 -9.99
C PHE A 53 -1.94 5.79 -11.16
N ARG A 54 -0.84 6.49 -10.86
CA ARG A 54 0.18 6.83 -11.88
C ARG A 54 0.77 5.59 -12.55
N PHE A 55 0.87 4.50 -11.78
CA PHE A 55 1.23 3.17 -12.26
C PHE A 55 0.18 2.21 -11.70
N PRO A 56 -0.84 1.85 -12.51
CA PRO A 56 -1.88 0.92 -12.09
C PRO A 56 -1.25 -0.41 -11.67
N PRO A 57 -1.57 -0.93 -10.48
CA PRO A 57 -1.03 -2.19 -10.05
C PRO A 57 -1.71 -3.34 -10.79
N ARG A 58 -1.04 -4.50 -10.85
CA ARG A 58 -1.60 -5.70 -11.48
C ARG A 58 -2.66 -6.31 -10.57
N VAL A 59 -3.69 -6.86 -11.20
CA VAL A 59 -4.77 -7.58 -10.52
C VAL A 59 -4.67 -9.03 -10.91
N GLU A 60 -4.55 -9.90 -9.91
CA GLU A 60 -4.44 -11.34 -10.09
C GLU A 60 -5.57 -12.08 -9.38
N THR A 61 -5.96 -13.23 -9.94
CA THR A 61 -6.92 -14.14 -9.31
C THR A 61 -6.14 -15.13 -8.45
N GLY A 62 -6.34 -15.07 -7.13
CA GLY A 62 -5.75 -16.04 -6.21
C GLY A 62 -6.31 -17.46 -6.41
N GLU A 63 -5.66 -18.45 -5.79
CA GLU A 63 -6.12 -19.86 -5.83
C GLU A 63 -7.53 -20.06 -5.24
N ASP A 64 -7.96 -19.14 -4.37
CA ASP A 64 -9.29 -19.09 -3.77
C ASP A 64 -10.34 -18.39 -4.66
N GLY A 65 -9.96 -17.94 -5.86
CA GLY A 65 -10.82 -17.22 -6.80
C GLY A 65 -11.02 -15.74 -6.46
N LEU A 66 -10.40 -15.21 -5.40
CA LEU A 66 -10.50 -13.81 -5.04
C LEU A 66 -9.48 -12.97 -5.79
N LEU A 67 -9.93 -11.82 -6.31
CA LEU A 67 -9.06 -10.84 -6.94
C LEU A 67 -8.24 -10.11 -5.88
N ARG A 68 -6.93 -10.02 -6.08
CA ARG A 68 -5.98 -9.30 -5.24
C ARG A 68 -5.08 -8.40 -6.08
N ILE A 69 -4.57 -7.35 -5.44
CA ILE A 69 -3.53 -6.51 -6.01
C ILE A 69 -2.16 -7.18 -5.73
N GLU A 70 -1.31 -7.27 -6.75
CA GLU A 70 0.10 -7.71 -6.66
C GLU A 70 1.01 -6.61 -6.12
#